data_AF-A0A9W5PTP7-F1
#
_entry.id   AF-A0A9W5PTP7-F1
#
_cell.length_a   1.000
_cell.length_b   1.000
_cell.length_c   1.000
_cell.angle_alpha   90.00
_cell.angle_beta   90.00
_cell.angle_gamma   90.00
#
_symmetry.space_group_name_H-M   'P 1'
#
loop_
_entity.id
_entity.type
_entity.pdbx_description
1 polymer ?
#
loop_
_entity_poly.entity_id
_entity_poly.type
_entity_poly.pdbx_seq_one_letter_code
_entity_poly.pdbx_strand_id
1 'polypeptide(L)'
;MNHIRDDKEQLESTMELLHPNWKREVVAQQYLPKITVVHDFPHIDRVEKAGPNIPEMPGVYVAGDWVGHDEVLADAAVASGKRAALYILKQYESEAVHHGNGAVI
;
A
#
# COMPACT_ATOMS: atom_id res chain seq x y z
N MET A 1 13.17 -21.93 16.87
CA MET A 1 11.93 -22.61 17.31
C MET A 1 10.74 -21.76 16.89
N ASN A 2 9.61 -22.38 16.56
CA ASN A 2 8.40 -21.68 16.14
C ASN A 2 7.57 -21.28 17.38
N HIS A 3 7.67 -20.02 17.82
CA HIS A 3 7.09 -19.50 19.06
C HIS A 3 5.66 -18.95 18.91
N ILE A 4 4.96 -19.29 17.83
CA ILE A 4 3.64 -18.76 17.46
C ILE A 4 2.63 -18.80 18.61
N ARG A 5 2.67 -19.83 19.47
CA ARG A 5 1.78 -19.93 20.62
C ARG A 5 2.17 -18.96 21.73
N ASP A 6 3.45 -18.90 22.06
CA ASP A 6 4.00 -18.01 23.09
C ASP A 6 3.73 -16.54 22.72
N ASP A 7 3.90 -16.18 21.44
CA ASP A 7 3.61 -14.84 20.92
C ASP A 7 2.12 -14.47 21.07
N LYS A 8 1.22 -15.43 20.82
CA LYS A 8 -0.22 -15.23 21.02
C LYS A 8 -0.56 -14.97 22.48
N GLU A 9 -0.02 -15.78 23.38
CA GLU A 9 -0.26 -15.67 24.81
C GLU A 9 0.27 -14.33 25.35
N GLN A 10 1.42 -13.87 24.84
CA GLN A 10 1.98 -12.55 25.17
C GLN A 10 1.08 -11.39 24.67
N LEU A 11 0.55 -11.47 23.44
CA LEU A 11 -0.38 -10.48 22.90
C LEU A 11 -1.67 -10.41 23.72
N GLU A 12 -2.27 -11.54 24.06
CA GLU A 12 -3.50 -11.60 24.86
C GLU A 12 -3.28 -11.10 26.29
N SER A 13 -2.11 -11.39 26.88
CA SER A 13 -1.73 -10.86 28.21
C SER A 13 -1.55 -9.34 28.18
N THR A 14 -0.98 -8.80 27.11
CA THR A 14 -0.86 -7.34 26.92
C THR A 14 -2.24 -6.70 26.77
N MET A 15 -3.14 -7.33 26.01
CA MET A 15 -4.52 -6.86 25.86
C MET A 15 -5.29 -6.87 27.18
N GLU A 16 -5.05 -7.84 28.06
CA GLU A 16 -5.67 -7.86 29.39
C GLU A 16 -5.25 -6.65 30.25
N LEU A 17 -4.00 -6.19 30.08
CA LEU A 17 -3.50 -4.99 30.77
C LEU A 17 -4.06 -3.69 30.18
N LEU A 18 -4.09 -3.56 28.86
CA LEU A 18 -4.55 -2.35 28.17
C LEU A 18 -6.07 -2.20 28.18
N HIS A 19 -6.78 -3.34 28.12
CA HIS A 19 -8.23 -3.43 27.99
C HIS A 19 -8.80 -4.51 28.92
N PRO A 20 -8.90 -4.26 30.24
CA PRO A 20 -9.38 -5.26 31.19
C PRO A 20 -10.76 -5.82 30.81
N ASN A 21 -10.92 -7.15 30.90
CA ASN A 21 -12.15 -7.87 30.53
C ASN A 21 -12.53 -7.81 29.04
N TRP A 22 -11.64 -7.39 28.12
CA TRP A 22 -11.93 -7.29 26.68
C TRP A 22 -12.56 -8.57 26.10
N LYS A 23 -12.19 -9.73 26.63
CA LYS A 23 -12.71 -11.05 26.23
C LYS A 23 -14.24 -11.17 26.31
N ARG A 24 -14.90 -10.39 27.18
CA ARG A 24 -16.38 -10.39 27.30
C ARG A 24 -17.07 -9.69 26.13
N GLU A 25 -16.37 -8.77 25.48
CA GLU A 25 -16.89 -7.93 24.40
C GLU A 25 -16.44 -8.41 23.01
N VAL A 26 -15.77 -9.57 22.93
CA VAL A 26 -15.26 -10.12 21.66
C VAL A 26 -16.42 -10.60 20.79
N VAL A 27 -16.62 -9.94 19.66
CA VAL A 27 -17.55 -10.37 18.60
C VAL A 27 -16.84 -11.28 17.58
N ALA A 28 -15.58 -10.97 17.27
CA ALA A 28 -14.74 -11.77 16.38
C ALA A 28 -13.27 -11.65 16.79
N GLN A 29 -12.50 -12.73 16.62
CA GLN A 29 -11.07 -12.76 16.90
C GLN A 29 -10.34 -13.56 15.81
N GLN A 30 -9.25 -13.01 15.30
CA GLN A 30 -8.34 -13.70 14.41
C GLN A 30 -6.91 -13.55 14.91
N TYR A 31 -6.15 -14.64 14.83
CA TYR A 31 -4.71 -14.61 15.09
C TYR A 31 -3.98 -14.97 13.81
N LEU A 32 -3.31 -13.97 13.22
CA LEU A 32 -2.66 -14.07 11.92
C LEU A 32 -1.15 -13.83 12.10
N PRO A 33 -0.38 -14.79 12.65
CA PRO A 33 1.03 -14.60 13.02
C PRO A 33 1.97 -14.30 11.84
N LYS A 34 1.48 -14.44 10.61
CA LYS A 34 2.24 -14.23 9.38
C LYS A 34 1.62 -13.16 8.48
N ILE A 35 0.69 -12.35 8.99
CA ILE A 35 0.14 -11.25 8.21
C ILE A 35 1.19 -10.14 8.08
N THR A 36 1.47 -9.73 6.85
CA THR A 36 2.21 -8.49 6.60
C THR A 36 1.30 -7.33 6.95
N VAL A 37 1.70 -6.53 7.95
CA VAL A 37 0.93 -5.36 8.40
C VAL A 37 1.12 -4.17 7.45
N VAL A 38 2.35 -3.96 6.99
CA VAL A 38 2.72 -2.90 6.06
C VAL A 38 3.92 -3.36 5.23
N HIS A 39 3.91 -3.13 3.92
CA HIS A 39 5.00 -3.56 3.03
C HIS A 39 6.23 -2.64 3.11
N ASP A 40 6.01 -1.34 3.29
CA ASP A 40 7.06 -0.34 3.45
C ASP A 40 6.55 0.86 4.27
N PHE A 41 7.45 1.54 4.98
CA PHE A 41 7.11 2.68 5.81
C PHE A 41 8.04 3.87 5.52
N PRO A 42 7.58 5.13 5.58
CA PRO A 42 8.47 6.28 5.43
C PRO A 42 9.65 6.24 6.42
N HIS A 43 10.88 6.24 5.91
CA HIS A 43 12.09 6.24 6.72
C HIS A 43 13.17 7.15 6.12
N ILE A 44 14.17 7.54 6.92
CA ILE A 44 15.17 8.56 6.56
C ILE A 44 16.00 8.21 5.32
N ASP A 45 16.23 6.92 5.07
CA ASP A 45 16.99 6.44 3.91
C ASP A 45 16.15 6.36 2.62
N ARG A 46 14.85 6.67 2.67
CA ARG A 46 13.99 6.66 1.47
C ARG A 46 14.21 7.93 0.67
N VAL A 47 14.93 7.80 -0.44
CA VAL A 47 15.32 8.94 -1.29
C VAL A 47 14.27 9.27 -2.34
N GLU A 48 13.46 8.29 -2.76
CA GLU A 48 12.50 8.45 -3.86
C GLU A 48 11.08 8.01 -3.50
N LYS A 49 10.14 8.73 -4.11
CA LYS A 49 8.70 8.42 -4.09
C LYS A 49 8.42 7.48 -5.26
N ALA A 50 7.97 6.26 -4.93
CA ALA A 50 7.82 5.20 -5.92
C ALA A 50 6.60 5.45 -6.82
N GLY A 51 6.74 5.15 -8.12
CA GLY A 51 5.64 5.20 -9.08
C GLY A 51 5.16 6.62 -9.44
N PRO A 52 4.04 6.74 -10.18
CA PRO A 52 3.20 5.63 -10.62
C PRO A 52 3.78 4.79 -11.76
N ASN A 53 4.69 5.35 -12.57
CA ASN A 53 5.30 4.65 -13.70
C ASN A 53 6.69 4.12 -13.34
N ILE A 54 7.09 3.03 -13.99
CA ILE A 54 8.46 2.53 -13.98
C ILE A 54 9.11 2.95 -15.30
N PRO A 55 10.06 3.91 -15.31
CA PRO A 55 10.66 4.44 -16.54
C PRO A 55 11.21 3.36 -17.48
N GLU A 56 11.80 2.31 -16.91
CA GLU A 56 12.41 1.19 -17.63
C GLU A 56 11.37 0.20 -18.20
N MET A 57 10.11 0.28 -17.76
CA MET A 57 9.04 -0.64 -18.16
C MET A 57 7.77 0.13 -18.60
N PRO A 58 7.77 0.72 -19.81
CA PRO A 58 6.62 1.43 -20.34
C PRO A 58 5.35 0.56 -20.33
N GLY A 59 4.23 1.17 -19.93
CA GLY A 59 2.94 0.47 -19.79
C GLY A 59 2.77 -0.31 -18.48
N VAL A 60 3.79 -0.35 -17.62
CA VAL A 60 3.70 -0.94 -16.28
C VAL A 60 3.60 0.15 -15.22
N TYR A 61 2.65 -0.01 -14.32
CA TYR A 61 2.33 0.95 -13.26
C TYR A 61 2.27 0.25 -11.91
N VAL A 62 2.67 0.96 -10.86
CA VAL A 62 2.68 0.45 -9.49
C VAL A 62 1.71 1.24 -8.61
N ALA A 63 1.03 0.51 -7.74
CA ALA A 63 0.15 1.04 -6.70
C ALA A 63 0.13 0.06 -5.52
N GLY A 64 -0.12 0.56 -4.32
CA GLY A 64 -0.08 -0.21 -3.09
C GLY A 64 0.21 0.68 -1.87
N ASP A 65 0.19 0.08 -0.69
CA ASP A 65 0.48 0.76 0.59
C ASP A 65 1.93 1.27 0.67
N TRP A 66 2.87 0.61 -0.01
CA TRP A 66 4.27 1.04 -0.09
C TRP A 66 4.54 2.15 -1.12
N VAL A 67 3.60 2.41 -2.03
CA VAL A 67 3.68 3.42 -3.11
C VAL A 67 3.10 4.77 -2.63
N GLY A 68 3.06 4.99 -1.31
CA GLY A 68 2.63 6.22 -0.67
C GLY A 68 3.57 7.39 -0.95
N HIS A 69 3.00 8.58 -1.09
CA HIS A 69 3.68 9.87 -1.22
C HIS A 69 3.34 10.73 0.00
N ASP A 70 3.55 10.20 1.21
CA ASP A 70 3.18 10.74 2.53
C ASP A 70 1.89 10.14 3.11
N GLU A 71 1.15 9.36 2.33
CA GLU A 71 0.04 8.55 2.83
C GLU A 71 0.53 7.21 3.40
N VAL A 72 -0.31 6.54 4.21
CA VAL A 72 0.03 5.27 4.87
C VAL A 72 -1.13 4.27 4.74
N LEU A 73 -0.81 2.97 4.62
CA LEU A 73 -1.79 1.87 4.59
C LEU A 73 -2.89 2.08 3.53
N ALA A 74 -4.15 2.07 3.93
CA ALA A 74 -5.30 2.16 3.01
C ALA A 74 -5.29 3.46 2.20
N ASP A 75 -4.91 4.58 2.84
CA ASP A 75 -4.83 5.87 2.15
C ASP A 75 -3.74 5.85 1.07
N ALA A 76 -2.59 5.23 1.36
CA ALA A 76 -1.53 5.04 0.37
C ALA A 76 -1.97 4.15 -0.79
N ALA A 77 -2.65 3.03 -0.51
CA ALA A 77 -3.16 2.14 -1.54
C ALA A 77 -4.15 2.85 -2.48
N VAL A 78 -5.10 3.60 -1.92
CA VAL A 78 -6.11 4.33 -2.71
C VAL A 78 -5.47 5.51 -3.46
N ALA A 79 -4.66 6.32 -2.78
CA ALA A 79 -4.02 7.49 -3.39
C ALA A 79 -3.05 7.10 -4.51
N SER A 80 -2.23 6.06 -4.31
CA SER A 80 -1.32 5.55 -5.34
C SER A 80 -2.07 4.97 -6.53
N GLY A 81 -3.16 4.22 -6.30
CA GLY A 81 -4.03 3.74 -7.38
C GLY A 81 -4.62 4.87 -8.22
N LYS A 82 -5.10 5.94 -7.56
CA LYS A 82 -5.57 7.16 -8.24
C LYS A 82 -4.44 7.81 -9.06
N ARG A 83 -3.24 7.93 -8.51
CA ARG A 83 -2.08 8.47 -9.23
C ARG A 83 -1.75 7.66 -10.48
N ALA A 84 -1.75 6.33 -10.37
CA ALA A 84 -1.51 5.44 -11.51
C ALA A 84 -2.57 5.61 -12.60
N ALA A 85 -3.85 5.61 -12.24
CA ALA A 85 -4.94 5.80 -13.20
C ALA A 85 -4.85 7.17 -13.92
N LEU A 86 -4.62 8.26 -13.17
CA LEU A 86 -4.47 9.59 -13.75
C LEU A 86 -3.26 9.71 -14.68
N TYR A 87 -2.14 9.06 -14.31
CA TYR A 87 -0.97 9.01 -15.17
C TYR A 87 -1.27 8.30 -16.50
N ILE A 88 -1.93 7.14 -16.45
CA ILE A 88 -2.35 6.38 -17.64
C ILE A 88 -3.20 7.24 -18.56
N LEU A 89 -4.24 7.89 -18.03
CA LEU A 89 -5.14 8.73 -18.82
C LEU A 89 -4.38 9.88 -19.52
N LYS A 90 -3.48 10.55 -18.81
CA LYS A 90 -2.66 11.62 -19.37
C LYS A 90 -1.75 11.15 -20.50
N GLN A 91 -1.19 9.94 -20.40
CA GLN A 91 -0.37 9.37 -21.48
C GLN A 91 -1.21 9.10 -22.73
N TYR A 92 -2.39 8.50 -22.59
CA TYR A 92 -3.30 8.28 -23.72
C TYR A 92 -3.71 9.57 -24.43
N GLU A 93 -4.02 10.64 -23.68
CA GLU A 93 -4.33 11.95 -24.26
C GLU A 93 -3.14 12.50 -25.07
N SER A 94 -1.92 12.38 -24.53
CA SER A 94 -0.71 12.87 -25.18
C SER A 94 -0.40 12.09 -26.47
N GLU A 95 -0.57 10.77 -26.43
CA GLU A 95 -0.43 9.90 -27.60
C GLU A 95 -1.48 10.21 -28.66
N ALA A 96 -2.74 10.44 -28.28
CA ALA A 96 -3.80 10.80 -29.22
C ALA A 96 -3.53 12.14 -29.93
N VAL A 97 -2.99 13.14 -29.22
CA VAL A 97 -2.58 14.42 -29.80
C VAL A 97 -1.42 14.23 -30.78
N HIS A 98 -0.44 13.39 -30.46
CA HIS A 98 0.68 13.10 -31.36
C HIS A 98 0.24 12.38 -32.64
N HIS A 99 -0.72 11.45 -32.56
CA HIS A 99 -1.27 10.78 -33.74
C HIS A 99 -2.19 11.69 -34.57
N GLY A 100 -2.90 12.63 -33.93
CA GLY A 100 -3.74 13.62 -34.62
C GLY A 100 -2.95 14.67 -35.42
N ASN A 101 -1.73 15.00 -35.02
CA ASN A 101 -0.85 15.95 -35.71
C ASN A 101 -0.01 15.32 -36.84
N GLY A 102 -0.11 14.00 -37.06
CA GLY A 102 0.58 13.29 -38.15
C GLY A 102 -0.13 13.35 -39.49
N ALA A 103 -1.37 13.87 -39.55
CA ALA A 103 -2.07 14.15 -40.80
C ALA A 103 -1.71 15.55 -41.31
N VAL A 104 -0.52 15.70 -41.87
CA VAL A 104 -0.20 16.82 -42.77
C VAL A 104 -0.43 16.34 -44.20
N ILE A 105 -1.30 17.07 -44.90
CA ILE A 105 -1.67 16.90 -46.32
C ILE A 105 -0.44 17.08 -47.21
#